data_AF-A0A507SM14-F1
#
_entry.id   AF-A0A507SM14-F1
#
_cell.length_a   1.000
_cell.length_b   1.000
_cell.length_c   1.000
_cell.angle_alpha   90.00
_cell.angle_beta   90.00
_cell.angle_gamma   90.00
#
_symmetry.space_group_name_H-M   'P 1'
#
loop_
_entity.id
_entity.type
_entity.pdbx_description
1 polymer ?
#
loop_
_entity_poly.entity_id
_entity_poly.type
_entity_poly.pdbx_seq_one_letter_code
_entity_poly.pdbx_strand_id
1 'polypeptide(L)'
;MDQSDLDRISLVHWIIFVVFSVVFCVCILFSSSLIIGYVIGASVSFLIYMLRVFFSLKLLLSKRAAFGLSTLNFLCSLTLIGCVLAIIIMVNKFSNNTEFNAYRPINIFTFCFGINNIPLAILITFVLKSKNKRKGAHGRNN
;
A
#
# COMPACT_ATOMS: atom_id res chain seq x y z
N MET A 1 12.28 -8.28 10.99
CA MET A 1 10.93 -8.79 10.68
C MET A 1 11.15 -10.13 10.04
N ASP A 2 10.55 -11.18 10.59
CA ASP A 2 10.85 -12.53 10.12
C ASP A 2 10.15 -12.78 8.78
N GLN A 3 10.65 -13.73 8.00
CA GLN A 3 10.03 -14.09 6.71
C GLN A 3 8.54 -14.41 6.86
N SER A 4 8.17 -15.07 7.95
CA SER A 4 6.77 -15.39 8.28
C SER A 4 5.90 -14.16 8.55
N ASP A 5 6.47 -13.06 9.05
CA ASP A 5 5.75 -11.79 9.22
C ASP A 5 5.57 -11.10 7.87
N LEU A 6 6.58 -11.15 6.98
CA LEU A 6 6.51 -10.60 5.63
C LEU A 6 5.40 -11.27 4.80
N ASP A 7 5.33 -12.60 4.85
CA ASP A 7 4.33 -13.40 4.11
C ASP A 7 2.90 -13.11 4.61
N ARG A 8 2.74 -12.94 5.92
CA ARG A 8 1.44 -12.58 6.52
C ARG A 8 0.96 -11.21 6.08
N ILE A 9 1.84 -10.21 6.05
CA ILE A 9 1.49 -8.86 5.62
C ILE A 9 1.09 -8.88 4.14
N SER A 10 1.83 -9.58 3.29
CA SER A 10 1.49 -9.77 1.88
C SER A 10 0.12 -10.44 1.70
N LEU A 11 -0.17 -11.49 2.47
CA LEU A 11 -1.46 -12.18 2.43
C LEU A 11 -2.61 -11.26 2.85
N VAL A 12 -2.46 -10.52 3.95
CA VAL A 12 -3.47 -9.56 4.42
C VAL A 12 -3.68 -8.46 3.39
N HIS A 13 -2.61 -7.96 2.76
CA HIS A 13 -2.70 -6.99 1.68
C HIS A 13 -3.55 -7.53 0.50
N TRP A 14 -3.31 -8.75 0.05
CA TRP A 14 -4.09 -9.34 -1.04
C TRP A 14 -5.56 -9.56 -0.68
N ILE A 15 -5.87 -9.92 0.57
CA ILE A 15 -7.25 -9.99 1.04
C ILE A 15 -7.92 -8.61 0.96
N ILE A 16 -7.28 -7.57 1.51
CA ILE A 16 -7.81 -6.21 1.47
C ILE A 16 -7.95 -5.73 0.03
N PHE A 17 -6.96 -6.03 -0.82
CA PHE A 17 -6.97 -5.73 -2.25
C PHE A 17 -8.19 -6.32 -2.95
N VAL A 18 -8.45 -7.62 -2.77
CA VAL A 18 -9.60 -8.29 -3.38
C VAL A 18 -10.91 -7.72 -2.85
N VAL A 19 -11.05 -7.57 -1.53
CA VAL A 19 -12.28 -7.06 -0.89
C VAL A 19 -12.64 -5.67 -1.43
N PHE A 20 -11.70 -4.72 -1.41
CA PHE A 20 -11.98 -3.38 -1.92
C PHE A 20 -12.07 -3.32 -3.45
N SER A 21 -11.35 -4.18 -4.18
CA SER A 21 -11.52 -4.28 -5.63
C SER A 21 -12.95 -4.70 -5.99
N VAL A 22 -13.54 -5.66 -5.27
CA VAL A 22 -14.94 -6.05 -5.45
C VAL A 22 -15.88 -4.89 -5.11
N VAL A 23 -15.65 -4.19 -3.99
CA VAL A 23 -16.45 -3.00 -3.61
C VAL A 23 -16.41 -1.93 -4.70
N PHE A 24 -15.22 -1.57 -5.20
CA PHE A 24 -15.10 -0.57 -6.26
C PHE A 24 -15.58 -1.07 -7.64
N CYS A 25 -15.55 -2.39 -7.88
CA CYS A 25 -16.12 -3.00 -9.08
C CYS A 25 -17.66 -2.92 -9.08
N VAL A 26 -18.32 -3.15 -7.94
CA VAL A 26 -19.78 -2.92 -7.84
C VAL A 26 -20.10 -1.44 -8.06
N CYS A 27 -19.25 -0.53 -7.57
CA CYS A 27 -19.38 0.91 -7.80
C CYS A 27 -19.08 1.35 -9.25
N ILE A 28 -18.68 0.45 -10.15
CA ILE A 28 -18.40 0.78 -11.56
C ILE A 28 -19.64 1.35 -12.26
N LEU A 29 -20.85 0.95 -11.81
CA LEU A 29 -22.14 1.48 -12.27
C LEU A 29 -22.25 2.99 -12.08
N PHE A 30 -21.54 3.56 -11.10
CA PHE A 30 -21.50 5.01 -10.85
C PHE A 30 -20.31 5.68 -11.55
N SER A 31 -19.11 5.07 -11.45
CA SER A 31 -17.92 5.57 -12.14
C SER A 31 -16.80 4.54 -12.21
N SER A 32 -16.39 4.19 -13.43
CA SER A 32 -15.23 3.33 -13.69
C SER A 32 -13.90 3.91 -13.19
N SER A 33 -13.85 5.21 -12.94
CA SER A 33 -12.65 5.89 -12.43
C SER A 33 -12.27 5.50 -11.01
N LEU A 34 -13.23 4.99 -10.23
CA LEU A 34 -13.02 4.56 -8.84
C LEU A 34 -12.10 3.33 -8.77
N ILE A 35 -12.41 2.28 -9.53
CA ILE A 35 -11.64 1.03 -9.52
C ILE A 35 -10.23 1.24 -10.08
N ILE A 36 -10.09 2.04 -11.14
CA ILE A 36 -8.78 2.31 -11.76
C ILE A 36 -7.86 3.01 -10.76
N GLY A 37 -8.35 4.06 -10.09
CA GLY A 37 -7.56 4.76 -9.07
C GLY A 37 -7.15 3.82 -7.93
N TYR A 38 -8.07 3.00 -7.43
CA TYR A 38 -7.79 2.05 -6.36
C TYR A 38 -6.72 1.02 -6.74
N VAL A 39 -6.87 0.37 -7.89
CA VAL A 39 -5.95 -0.69 -8.34
C VAL A 39 -4.54 -0.13 -8.52
N ILE A 40 -4.40 1.06 -9.11
CA ILE A 40 -3.10 1.73 -9.26
C ILE A 40 -2.52 2.02 -7.86
N GLY A 41 -3.30 2.63 -6.97
CA GLY A 41 -2.84 3.00 -5.63
C GLY A 41 -2.38 1.81 -4.80
N ALA A 42 -3.16 0.72 -4.81
CA ALA A 42 -2.82 -0.51 -4.10
C ALA A 42 -1.58 -1.19 -4.69
N SER A 43 -1.42 -1.20 -6.01
CA SER A 43 -0.23 -1.75 -6.67
C SER A 43 1.04 -0.96 -6.33
N VAL A 44 0.95 0.38 -6.31
CA VAL A 44 2.05 1.25 -5.88
C VAL A 44 2.39 1.02 -4.41
N SER A 45 1.39 0.87 -3.54
CA SER A 45 1.58 0.53 -2.13
C SER A 45 2.39 -0.76 -1.98
N PHE A 46 2.03 -1.82 -2.71
CA PHE A 46 2.73 -3.09 -2.71
C PHE A 46 4.16 -2.98 -3.27
N LEU A 47 4.36 -2.23 -4.35
CA LEU A 47 5.69 -2.00 -4.91
C LEU A 47 6.62 -1.28 -3.91
N ILE A 48 6.12 -0.26 -3.22
CA ILE A 48 6.86 0.44 -2.16
C ILE A 48 7.22 -0.52 -1.02
N TYR A 49 6.30 -1.39 -0.64
CA TYR A 49 6.56 -2.43 0.35
C TYR A 49 7.69 -3.37 -0.10
N MET A 50 7.64 -3.88 -1.33
CA MET A 50 8.68 -4.76 -1.87
C MET A 50 10.05 -4.06 -1.94
N LEU A 51 10.08 -2.79 -2.33
CA LEU A 51 11.31 -1.98 -2.29
C LEU A 51 11.84 -1.87 -0.86
N ARG A 52 10.98 -1.57 0.11
CA ARG A 52 11.37 -1.50 1.53
C ARG A 52 11.93 -2.84 2.02
N VAL A 53 11.33 -3.96 1.65
CA VAL A 53 11.81 -5.30 2.01
C VAL A 53 13.19 -5.54 1.39
N PHE A 54 13.37 -5.24 0.10
CA PHE A 54 14.64 -5.37 -0.60
C PHE A 54 15.77 -4.57 0.05
N PHE A 55 15.50 -3.30 0.41
CA PHE A 55 16.46 -2.47 1.14
C PHE A 55 16.73 -3.00 2.55
N SER A 56 15.72 -3.54 3.24
CA SER A 56 15.86 -4.11 4.58
C SER A 56 16.73 -5.36 4.62
N LEU A 57 16.78 -6.14 3.53
CA LEU A 57 17.66 -7.31 3.42
C LEU A 57 19.13 -6.94 3.20
N LYS A 58 19.42 -5.77 2.61
CA LYS A 58 20.78 -5.26 2.40
C LYS A 58 21.39 -4.59 3.64
N LEU A 59 20.64 -4.55 4.73
CA LEU A 59 20.91 -3.78 5.95
C LEU A 59 21.74 -4.61 6.95
N LEU A 60 23.02 -4.86 6.62
CA LEU A 60 23.93 -5.65 7.48
C LEU A 60 25.26 -4.96 7.82
N LEU A 61 25.50 -3.71 7.40
CA LEU A 61 26.87 -3.17 7.39
C LEU A 61 27.18 -2.10 8.47
N SER A 62 26.23 -1.28 8.95
CA SER A 62 26.46 -0.27 10.03
C SER A 62 25.19 0.49 10.44
N LYS A 63 25.10 1.02 11.67
CA LYS A 63 24.01 1.92 12.13
C LYS A 63 23.89 3.20 11.28
N ARG A 64 25.02 3.77 10.83
CA ARG A 64 25.00 4.97 9.97
C ARG A 64 24.49 4.63 8.56
N ALA A 65 24.93 3.50 8.02
CA ALA A 65 24.44 2.97 6.75
C ALA A 65 22.94 2.64 6.82
N ALA A 66 22.47 2.13 7.96
CA ALA A 66 21.06 1.84 8.20
C ALA A 66 20.17 3.09 8.12
N PHE A 67 20.60 4.18 8.76
CA PHE A 67 19.89 5.45 8.69
C PHE A 67 19.86 6.00 7.26
N GLY A 68 21.01 6.02 6.58
CA GLY A 68 21.10 6.47 5.18
C GLY A 68 20.18 5.67 4.26
N LEU A 69 20.14 4.34 4.41
CA LEU A 69 19.29 3.48 3.60
C LEU A 69 17.80 3.67 3.91
N SER A 70 17.44 3.91 5.17
CA SER A 70 16.06 4.22 5.57
C SER A 70 15.60 5.54 4.94
N THR A 71 16.43 6.58 4.98
CA THR A 71 16.14 7.88 4.35
C THR A 71 16.03 7.75 2.83
N LEU A 72 16.95 7.02 2.19
CA LEU A 72 16.91 6.77 0.75
C LEU A 72 15.62 6.02 0.36
N ASN A 73 15.23 5.00 1.12
CA ASN A 73 14.00 4.26 0.88
C ASN A 73 12.74 5.16 1.01
N PHE A 74 12.73 6.06 2.00
CA PHE A 74 11.66 7.04 2.16
C PHE A 74 11.58 8.00 0.96
N LEU A 75 12.72 8.56 0.53
CA LEU A 75 12.79 9.42 -0.65
C LEU A 75 12.36 8.70 -1.92
N CYS A 76 12.84 7.46 -2.16
CA CYS A 76 12.40 6.66 -3.30
C CYS A 76 10.88 6.42 -3.27
N SER A 77 10.30 6.15 -2.10
CA SER A 77 8.86 5.96 -1.95
C SER A 77 8.08 7.23 -2.30
N LEU A 78 8.53 8.39 -1.81
CA LEU A 78 7.92 9.68 -2.13
C LEU A 78 8.04 10.03 -3.60
N THR A 79 9.22 9.86 -4.19
CA THR A 79 9.45 10.11 -5.62
C THR A 79 8.56 9.21 -6.47
N LEU A 80 8.45 7.91 -6.13
CA LEU A 80 7.58 6.99 -6.86
C LEU A 80 6.11 7.41 -6.78
N ILE A 81 5.60 7.75 -5.59
CA ILE A 81 4.23 8.26 -5.43
C ILE A 81 4.04 9.55 -6.24
N GLY A 82 4.99 10.48 -6.16
CA GLY A 82 4.95 11.74 -6.89
C GLY A 82 4.93 11.55 -8.41
N CYS A 83 5.77 10.65 -8.94
CA CYS A 83 5.78 10.30 -10.36
C CYS A 83 4.45 9.70 -10.82
N VAL A 84 3.89 8.75 -10.06
CA VAL A 84 2.60 8.14 -10.42
C VAL A 84 1.47 9.16 -10.34
N LEU A 85 1.47 10.03 -9.32
CA LEU A 85 0.47 11.09 -9.20
C LEU A 85 0.56 12.09 -10.35
N ALA A 86 1.77 12.48 -10.77
CA ALA A 86 1.98 13.34 -11.92
C ALA A 86 1.44 12.70 -13.21
N ILE A 87 1.66 11.40 -13.41
CA ILE A 87 1.11 10.64 -14.54
C ILE A 87 -0.42 10.63 -14.47
N ILE A 88 -1.01 10.39 -13.31
CA ILE A 88 -2.47 10.41 -13.12
C ILE A 88 -3.05 11.79 -13.49
N ILE A 89 -2.43 12.87 -13.01
CA ILE A 89 -2.86 14.25 -13.32
C ILE A 89 -2.76 14.52 -14.82
N MET A 90 -1.67 14.09 -15.45
CA MET A 90 -1.47 14.21 -16.90
C MET A 90 -2.57 13.46 -17.68
N VAL A 91 -2.84 12.20 -17.34
CA VAL A 91 -3.91 11.40 -17.96
C VAL A 91 -5.27 12.07 -17.78
N ASN A 92 -5.57 12.58 -16.58
CA ASN A 92 -6.83 13.27 -16.30
C ASN A 92 -6.99 14.58 -17.07
N LYS A 93 -5.90 15.33 -17.27
CA LYS A 93 -5.89 16.54 -18.08
C LYS A 93 -6.14 16.23 -19.56
N PHE A 94 -5.43 15.26 -20.13
CA PHE A 94 -5.60 14.89 -21.54
C PHE A 94 -6.97 14.30 -21.85
N SER A 95 -7.57 13.55 -20.93
CA SER A 95 -8.85 12.89 -21.17
C SER A 95 -10.07 13.81 -21.08
N ASN A 96 -10.02 14.92 -20.33
CA ASN A 96 -11.19 15.78 -20.10
C ASN A 96 -11.10 17.16 -20.77
N ASN A 97 -9.96 17.51 -21.41
CA ASN A 97 -9.70 18.86 -21.94
C ASN A 97 -9.86 20.00 -20.90
N THR A 98 -9.80 19.67 -19.61
CA THR A 98 -9.88 20.62 -18.48
C THR A 98 -8.54 20.67 -17.76
N GLU A 99 -8.19 21.83 -17.18
CA GLU A 99 -6.89 22.01 -16.51
C GLU A 99 -6.64 21.04 -15.35
N PHE A 100 -7.68 20.66 -14.60
CA PHE A 100 -7.57 19.66 -13.54
C PHE A 100 -8.92 18.98 -13.27
N ASN A 101 -8.95 17.65 -13.34
CA ASN A 101 -10.08 16.84 -12.89
C ASN A 101 -9.56 15.73 -11.97
N ALA A 102 -9.94 15.77 -10.68
CA ALA A 102 -9.50 14.78 -9.70
C ALA A 102 -10.27 13.45 -9.76
N TYR A 103 -11.38 13.41 -10.51
CA TYR A 103 -12.36 12.32 -10.41
C TYR A 103 -12.36 11.39 -11.63
N ARG A 104 -11.90 11.86 -12.80
CA ARG A 104 -11.93 11.11 -14.06
C ARG A 104 -10.72 11.38 -14.94
N PRO A 105 -10.30 10.41 -15.78
CA PRO A 105 -10.74 9.02 -15.81
C PRO A 105 -10.14 8.18 -14.68
N ILE A 106 -9.18 8.71 -13.93
CA ILE A 106 -8.61 8.07 -12.73
C ILE A 106 -8.98 8.92 -11.51
N ASN A 107 -9.61 8.31 -10.51
CA ASN A 107 -9.99 9.01 -9.30
C ASN A 107 -8.81 9.08 -8.30
N ILE A 108 -8.37 10.29 -7.97
CA ILE A 108 -7.21 10.52 -7.08
C ILE A 108 -7.53 10.10 -5.64
N PHE A 109 -8.78 10.21 -5.19
CA PHE A 109 -9.17 9.80 -3.84
C PHE A 109 -9.06 8.29 -3.65
N THR A 110 -9.52 7.50 -4.62
CA THR A 110 -9.39 6.04 -4.54
C THR A 110 -7.95 5.58 -4.70
N PHE A 111 -7.13 6.32 -5.45
CA PHE A 111 -5.67 6.14 -5.47
C PHE A 111 -5.03 6.37 -4.10
N CYS A 112 -5.33 7.48 -3.43
CA CYS A 112 -4.85 7.76 -2.07
C CYS A 112 -5.31 6.69 -1.08
N PHE A 113 -6.56 6.21 -1.21
CA PHE A 113 -7.05 5.09 -0.42
C PHE A 113 -6.25 3.80 -0.68
N GLY A 114 -5.97 3.48 -1.95
CA GLY A 114 -5.14 2.35 -2.35
C GLY A 114 -3.71 2.41 -1.79
N ILE A 115 -3.09 3.60 -1.74
CA ILE A 115 -1.74 3.78 -1.15
C ILE A 115 -1.69 3.31 0.31
N ASN A 116 -2.78 3.46 1.06
CA ASN A 116 -2.86 3.08 2.47
C ASN A 116 -3.08 1.58 2.71
N ASN A 117 -3.16 0.77 1.65
CA ASN A 117 -3.45 -0.65 1.75
C ASN A 117 -2.36 -1.43 2.53
N ILE A 118 -1.07 -1.20 2.26
CA ILE A 118 0.01 -1.83 3.04
C ILE A 118 0.06 -1.36 4.51
N PRO A 119 0.03 -0.05 4.82
CA PRO A 119 -0.06 0.41 6.21
C PRO A 119 -1.20 -0.26 6.99
N LEU A 120 -2.37 -0.41 6.36
CA LEU A 120 -3.50 -1.10 6.94
C LEU A 120 -3.22 -2.60 7.14
N ALA A 121 -2.60 -3.27 6.16
CA ALA A 121 -2.22 -4.68 6.28
C ALA A 121 -1.22 -4.93 7.43
N ILE A 122 -0.25 -4.03 7.62
CA ILE A 122 0.71 -4.06 8.73
C ILE A 122 -0.03 -3.91 10.06
N LEU A 123 -0.92 -2.93 10.17
CA LEU A 123 -1.71 -2.69 11.38
C LEU A 123 -2.56 -3.92 11.75
N ILE A 124 -3.28 -4.49 10.79
CA ILE A 124 -4.11 -5.68 10.99
C ILE A 124 -3.24 -6.87 11.43
N THR A 125 -2.10 -7.08 10.77
CA THR A 125 -1.18 -8.17 11.13
C THR A 125 -0.68 -8.02 12.57
N PHE A 126 -0.34 -6.80 12.99
CA PHE A 126 0.10 -6.51 14.36
C PHE A 126 -1.00 -6.79 15.40
N VAL A 127 -2.25 -6.37 15.11
CA VAL A 127 -3.41 -6.62 15.98
C VAL A 127 -3.70 -8.12 16.10
N LEU A 128 -3.61 -8.89 15.00
CA LEU A 128 -3.81 -10.34 15.03
C LEU A 128 -2.71 -11.05 15.84
N LYS A 129 -1.45 -10.60 15.70
CA LYS A 129 -0.31 -11.14 16.46
C LYS A 129 -0.46 -10.90 17.97
N SER A 130 -0.93 -9.72 18.38
CA SER A 130 -1.13 -9.41 19.81
C SER A 130 -2.26 -10.23 20.44
N LYS A 131 -3.36 -10.47 19.72
CA LYS A 131 -4.47 -11.33 20.16
C LYS A 131 -4.03 -12.78 20.38
N ASN A 132 -3.23 -13.34 19.46
CA ASN A 132 -2.76 -14.73 19.58
C ASN A 132 -1.80 -14.93 20.76
N LYS A 133 -0.94 -13.95 21.07
CA LYS A 133 -0.08 -14.01 22.27
C LYS A 133 -0.90 -14.05 23.56
N ARG A 134 -1.99 -13.27 23.66
CA ARG A 134 -2.87 -13.28 24.84
C ARG A 134 -3.60 -14.62 25.02
N LYS A 135 -4.07 -15.23 23.93
CA LYS A 135 -4.72 -16.56 23.98
C LYS A 135 -3.77 -17.67 24.44
N GLY A 136 -2.51 -17.65 23.97
CA GLY A 136 -1.50 -18.63 24.39
C GLY A 136 -1.06 -18.51 25.86
N ALA A 137 -1.14 -17.31 26.44
CA ALA A 137 -0.85 -17.09 27.87
C ALA A 137 -1.99 -17.56 28.77
N HIS A 138 -3.25 -17.48 28.31
CA HIS A 138 -4.39 -17.96 29.08
C HIS A 138 -4.59 -19.48 28.97
N GLY A 139 -4.25 -20.11 27.83
CA GLY A 139 -4.35 -21.56 27.65
C GLY A 139 -3.25 -22.39 28.33
N ARG A 140 -2.26 -21.77 28.98
CA ARG A 140 -1.18 -22.46 29.73
C ARG A 140 -1.45 -22.58 31.23
N ASN A 141 -2.53 -21.99 31.73
CA ASN A 141 -2.91 -22.01 33.15
C ASN A 141 -4.09 -22.97 33.44
N ASN A 142 -4.47 -23.83 32.50
CA ASN A 142 -5.46 -24.89 32.69
C ASN A 142 -4.81 -26.25 32.45
#